data_AF-A0A523ADD1-F1
#
_entry.id   AF-A0A523ADD1-F1
#
_cell.length_a   1.000
_cell.length_b   1.000
_cell.length_c   1.000
_cell.angle_alpha   90.00
_cell.angle_beta   90.00
_cell.angle_gamma   90.00
#
_symmetry.space_group_name_H-M   'P 1'
#
loop_
_entity.id
_entity.type
_entity.pdbx_description
1 polymer ?
#
loop_
_entity_poly.entity_id
_entity_poly.type
_entity_poly.pdbx_seq_one_letter_code
_entity_poly.pdbx_strand_id
1 'polypeptide(L)' 'MLKEILSSELDKEVTAAVLVPILDCRVPKILMIKRGESLARNAGHIAFPGGMREEGEDVVETALREF' A
#
# COMPACT_ATOMS: atom_id res chain seq x y z
N MET A 1 6.07 25.06 21.01
CA MET A 1 6.86 25.90 20.08
C MET A 1 7.93 25.13 19.31
N LEU A 2 9.16 24.88 19.82
CA LEU A 2 10.19 24.15 19.05
C LEU A 2 9.81 22.69 18.72
N LYS A 3 9.08 22.00 19.61
CA LYS A 3 8.54 20.65 19.36
C LYS A 3 7.45 20.60 18.28
N GLU A 4 6.70 21.69 18.08
CA GLU A 4 5.65 21.77 17.05
C GLU A 4 6.24 22.04 15.66
N ILE A 5 7.38 22.76 15.61
CA ILE A 5 8.13 23.02 14.38
C ILE A 5 8.85 21.73 13.92
N LEU A 6 9.41 20.96 14.87
CA LEU A 6 10.04 19.66 14.59
C LEU A 6 9.04 18.53 14.29
N SER A 7 7.77 18.65 14.71
CA SER A 7 6.76 17.63 14.43
C SER A 7 6.23 17.67 13.01
N SER A 8 6.31 18.81 12.32
CA SER A 8 5.85 18.94 10.93
C SER A 8 6.89 18.51 9.88
N GLU A 9 8.17 18.41 10.25
CA GLU A 9 9.27 18.09 9.31
C GLU A 9 9.62 16.60 9.22
N LEU A 10 8.94 15.71 9.95
CA LEU A 10 9.27 14.27 10.00
C LEU A 10 8.12 13.32 9.73
N ASP A 11 6.94 13.82 9.36
CA ASP A 11 5.93 13.00 8.69
C ASP A 11 6.38 12.81 7.24
N LYS A 12 7.35 11.90 7.03
CA LYS A 12 7.65 11.35 5.70
C LYS A 12 6.31 10.78 5.22
N GLU A 13 5.63 11.49 4.32
CA GLU A 13 4.29 11.14 3.85
C GLU A 13 4.29 9.65 3.48
N VAL A 14 3.66 8.83 4.34
CA VAL A 14 3.73 7.38 4.22
C VAL A 14 2.77 6.99 3.11
N THR A 15 3.27 7.07 1.87
CA THR A 15 2.50 6.73 0.67
C THR A 15 2.56 5.22 0.46
N ALA A 16 1.42 4.62 0.17
CA ALA A 16 1.32 3.25 -0.32
C ALA A 16 0.63 3.28 -1.68
N ALA A 17 0.93 2.32 -2.53
CA ALA A 17 0.24 2.14 -3.80
C ALA A 17 -0.29 0.70 -3.89
N VAL A 18 -1.46 0.57 -4.52
CA VAL A 18 -2.15 -0.71 -4.68
C VAL A 18 -2.54 -0.92 -6.13
N LEU A 19 -2.58 -2.18 -6.54
CA LEU A 19 -3.27 -2.56 -7.77
C LEU A 19 -4.71 -2.95 -7.44
N VAL A 20 -5.65 -2.55 -8.30
CA VAL A 20 -7.04 -3.02 -8.28
C VAL A 20 -7.25 -3.85 -9.54
N PRO A 21 -6.89 -5.15 -9.55
CA PRO A 21 -6.93 -5.94 -10.77
C PRO A 21 -8.36 -6.33 -11.08
N ILE A 22 -8.82 -5.98 -12.29
CA ILE A 22 -10.11 -6.40 -12.83
C ILE A 22 -9.86 -7.59 -13.74
N LEU A 23 -10.41 -8.74 -13.39
CA LEU A 23 -10.27 -9.97 -14.16
C LEU A 23 -11.35 -10.03 -15.25
N ASP A 24 -10.90 -10.12 -16.50
CA ASP A 24 -11.76 -10.28 -17.67
C ASP A 24 -12.28 -11.73 -17.75
N CYS A 25 -13.49 -11.92 -17.23
CA CYS A 25 -14.21 -13.18 -17.30
C CYS A 25 -15.72 -12.89 -17.39
N ARG A 26 -16.54 -13.92 -17.66
CA ARG A 26 -18.00 -13.75 -17.92
C ARG A 26 -18.72 -12.85 -16.90
N VAL A 27 -18.32 -12.92 -15.63
CA VAL A 27 -18.74 -11.98 -14.60
C VAL A 27 -17.47 -11.35 -14.05
N PRO A 28 -17.23 -10.03 -14.22
CA PRO A 28 -16.01 -9.38 -13.76
C PRO A 28 -15.73 -9.63 -12.28
N LYS A 29 -14.46 -9.84 -11.95
CA LYS A 29 -14.01 -10.08 -10.57
C LYS A 29 -12.86 -9.16 -10.22
N ILE A 30 -12.72 -8.86 -8.94
CA ILE A 30 -11.55 -8.16 -8.41
C ILE A 30 -10.69 -9.17 -7.65
N LEU A 31 -9.38 -9.12 -7.90
CA LEU A 31 -8.42 -9.91 -7.13
C LEU A 31 -8.10 -9.20 -5.82
N MET A 32 -8.17 -9.94 -4.71
CA MET A 32 -7.80 -9.49 -3.38
C MET A 32 -6.92 -10.56 -2.71
N ILE A 33 -6.12 -10.15 -1.74
CA ILE A 33 -5.24 -11.04 -0.97
C ILE A 33 -5.68 -11.11 0.49
N LYS A 34 -5.44 -12.26 1.14
CA LYS A 34 -5.43 -12.34 2.60
C LYS A 34 -4.01 -12.03 3.07
N ARG A 35 -3.87 -10.96 3.86
CA ARG A 35 -2.57 -10.56 4.42
C ARG A 35 -2.03 -11.63 5.36
N GLY A 36 -0.72 -11.85 5.33
CA GLY A 36 -0.04 -12.81 6.20
C GLY A 36 -0.32 -12.56 7.68
N GLU A 37 -0.39 -13.63 8.47
CA GLU A 37 -0.76 -13.55 9.89
C GLU A 37 0.36 -12.99 10.78
N SER A 38 1.59 -12.99 10.27
CA SER A 38 2.78 -12.48 10.96
C SER A 38 3.04 -10.97 10.74
N LEU A 39 2.15 -10.27 10.02
CA LEU A 39 2.39 -8.87 9.68
C LEU A 39 2.17 -7.95 10.88
N ALA A 40 3.10 -7.02 11.10
CA ALA A 40 3.05 -6.06 12.21
C ALA A 40 1.81 -5.15 12.18
N ARG A 41 1.17 -4.99 11.01
CA ARG A 41 -0.05 -4.20 10.81
C ARG A 41 -1.05 -4.97 9.93
N ASN A 42 -2.33 -4.96 10.35
CA ASN A 42 -3.47 -5.49 9.59
C ASN A 42 -3.30 -6.95 9.17
N ALA A 43 -2.73 -7.78 10.04
CA ALA A 43 -2.58 -9.22 9.82
C ALA A 43 -3.94 -9.90 9.58
N GLY A 44 -3.99 -10.83 8.63
CA GLY A 44 -5.20 -11.62 8.34
C GLY A 44 -6.32 -10.87 7.59
N HIS A 45 -6.20 -9.56 7.36
CA HIS A 45 -7.20 -8.77 6.63
C HIS A 45 -7.23 -9.13 5.13
N ILE A 46 -8.40 -8.96 4.51
CA ILE A 46 -8.54 -8.94 3.05
C ILE A 46 -8.20 -7.54 2.55
N ALA A 47 -7.31 -7.45 1.57
CA ALA A 47 -6.82 -6.19 1.04
C ALA A 47 -6.57 -6.26 -0.47
N PHE A 48 -6.43 -5.10 -1.11
CA PHE A 48 -5.82 -5.04 -2.43
C PHE A 48 -4.33 -5.36 -2.35
N PRO A 49 -3.75 -6.02 -3.38
CA PRO A 49 -2.31 -6.17 -3.51
C PRO A 49 -1.61 -4.82 -3.56
N GLY A 50 -0.42 -4.74 -2.97
CA GLY A 50 0.36 -3.51 -2.91
C GLY A 50 1.00 -3.30 -1.54
N GLY A 51 1.70 -2.18 -1.43
CA GLY A 51 2.57 -1.93 -0.30
C GLY A 51 3.13 -0.51 -0.28
N MET A 52 4.19 -0.35 0.50
CA MET A 52 4.72 0.98 0.82
C MET A 52 5.60 1.48 -0.30
N ARG A 53 5.51 2.78 -0.58
CA ARG A 53 6.38 3.45 -1.53
C ARG A 53 7.80 3.54 -0.99
N GLU A 54 8.76 3.15 -1.81
CA GLU A 54 10.18 3.36 -1.54
C GLU A 54 10.66 4.69 -2.13
N GLU A 55 11.82 5.15 -1.67
CA GLU A 55 12.37 6.43 -2.09
C GLU A 55 12.78 6.41 -3.57
N GLY A 56 12.28 7.37 -4.34
CA GLY A 56 12.54 7.47 -5.78
C GLY A 56 11.50 6.81 -6.68
N GLU A 57 10.51 6.10 -6.11
CA GLU A 57 9.43 5.48 -6.89
C GLU A 57 8.25 6.44 -7.13
N ASP A 58 7.61 6.29 -8.29
CA ASP A 58 6.24 6.74 -8.51
C ASP A 58 5.20 5.71 -8.03
N VAL A 59 3.91 6.10 -8.06
CA VAL A 59 2.82 5.24 -7.57
C VAL A 59 2.60 3.98 -8.41
N VAL A 60 2.94 3.99 -9.70
CA VAL A 60 2.81 2.84 -10.59
C VAL A 60 3.93 1.86 -10.33
N GLU A 61 5.17 2.35 -10.22
CA GLU A 61 6.37 1.56 -9.90
C GLU A 61 6.19 0.84 -8.56
N THR A 62 5.76 1.56 -7.51
CA THR A 62 5.47 0.96 -6.20
C THR A 62 4.40 -0.15 -6.28
N ALA A 63 3.28 0.11 -6.98
CA ALA A 63 2.18 -0.85 -7.04
C ALA A 63 2.56 -2.14 -7.78
N LEU A 64 3.41 -2.03 -8.81
CA LEU A 64 3.90 -3.18 -9.57
C LEU A 64 4.97 -3.99 -8.83
N ARG A 65 5.85 -3.34 -8.03
CA ARG A 65 6.87 -4.03 -7.22
C ARG A 65 6.25 -4.83 -6.06
N GLU A 66 5.22 -4.28 -5.42
CA GLU A 66 4.58 -4.85 -4.22
C GLU A 66 3.45 -5.85 -4.53
N PHE A 67 3.08 -6.02 -5.80
CA PHE A 67 2.11 -7.04 -6.23
C PHE A 67 2.73 -8.43 -6.27
#